data_AF-A0A6J4LQZ7-F1
#
_entry.id   AF-A0A6J4LQZ7-F1
#
_cell.length_a   1.000
_cell.length_b   1.000
_cell.length_c   1.000
_cell.angle_alpha   90.00
_cell.angle_beta   90.00
_cell.angle_gamma   90.00
#
_symmetry.space_group_name_H-M   'P 1'
#
loop_
_entity.id
_entity.type
_entity.pdbx_description
1 polymer ?
#
loop_
_entity_poly.entity_id
_entity_poly.type
_entity_poly.pdbx_seq_one_letter_code
_entity_poly.pdbx_strand_id
1 'polypeptide(L)'
;MLGGAAVASAITMSGALVDAAAARASFPVNPYLKTTIPSSAELHMMNRMGCGYSRATMAQVDAAGGAQAWFEQQLDFGSIPENALTESLLSWFPRLSDSQPQIWLNHQSETHGNFDYARDLANYTMLRRVYSERPVSETMVDFWSNHLHIPT
;
A
#
# COMPACT_ATOMS: atom_id res chain seq x y z
N MET A 1 69.48 46.29 57.90
CA MET A 1 69.31 46.43 56.43
C MET A 1 68.53 45.23 55.96
N LEU A 2 67.38 45.51 55.36
CA LEU A 2 66.38 44.55 54.85
C LEU A 2 66.80 43.93 53.52
N GLY A 3 66.17 42.79 53.20
CA GLY A 3 65.88 42.35 51.83
C GLY A 3 66.46 40.96 51.56
N GLY A 4 65.69 39.90 51.29
CA GLY A 4 64.29 39.79 50.84
C GLY A 4 64.28 38.75 49.72
N ALA A 5 63.96 37.50 50.05
CA ALA A 5 63.96 36.38 49.10
C ALA A 5 62.70 36.42 48.21
N ALA A 6 62.91 36.35 46.90
CA ALA A 6 61.85 36.32 45.90
C ALA A 6 61.25 34.91 45.79
N VAL A 7 59.92 34.80 45.89
CA VAL A 7 59.17 33.57 45.63
C VAL A 7 58.41 33.75 44.33
N ALA A 8 58.66 32.87 43.36
CA ALA A 8 57.98 32.86 42.07
C ALA A 8 56.61 32.17 42.19
N SER A 9 55.54 32.88 41.86
CA SER A 9 54.18 32.33 41.80
C SER A 9 53.88 31.83 40.40
N ALA A 10 53.63 30.53 40.26
CA ALA A 10 53.13 29.92 39.03
C ALA A 10 51.62 30.17 38.87
N ILE A 11 51.20 30.69 37.72
CA ILE A 11 49.79 30.88 37.36
C ILE A 11 49.30 29.59 36.70
N THR A 12 48.38 28.87 37.34
CA THR A 12 47.61 27.79 36.73
C THR A 12 46.36 28.37 36.08
N MET A 13 46.30 28.36 34.74
CA MET A 13 45.05 28.61 34.02
C MET A 13 44.14 27.38 34.12
N SER A 14 43.06 27.50 34.89
CA SER A 14 41.99 26.50 34.92
C SER A 14 41.05 26.75 33.74
N GLY A 15 41.19 25.94 32.69
CA GLY A 15 40.25 25.92 31.57
C GLY A 15 38.94 25.29 32.02
N ALA A 16 37.87 26.08 32.10
CA ALA A 16 36.53 25.57 32.29
C ALA A 16 36.11 24.79 31.04
N LEU A 17 36.04 23.47 31.15
CA LEU A 17 35.31 22.64 30.19
C LEU A 17 33.82 22.94 30.39
N VAL A 18 33.28 23.81 29.55
CA VAL A 18 31.85 24.00 29.42
C VAL A 18 31.26 22.70 28.89
N ASP A 19 30.65 21.94 29.80
CA ASP A 19 29.82 20.78 29.46
C ASP A 19 28.53 21.32 28.82
N ALA A 20 28.63 21.63 27.53
CA ALA A 20 27.50 22.07 26.73
C ALA A 20 26.65 20.82 26.41
N ALA A 21 25.93 20.32 27.42
CA ALA A 21 24.81 19.44 27.20
C ALA A 21 23.81 20.18 26.31
N ALA A 22 23.85 19.90 25.01
CA ALA A 22 22.95 20.49 24.03
C ALA A 22 21.51 20.26 24.51
N ALA A 23 20.85 21.35 24.88
CA ALA A 23 19.44 21.32 25.26
C ALA A 23 18.67 20.68 24.11
N ARG A 24 18.13 19.47 24.32
CA ARG A 24 17.20 18.85 23.38
C ARG A 24 16.02 19.80 23.27
N ALA A 25 15.88 20.45 22.11
CA ALA A 25 14.70 21.21 21.78
C ALA A 25 13.48 20.28 21.97
N SER A 26 12.63 20.61 22.95
CA SER A 26 11.38 19.91 23.19
C SER A 26 10.36 20.46 22.21
N PHE A 27 10.12 19.72 21.13
CA PHE A 27 9.05 20.06 20.20
C PHE A 27 7.71 19.57 20.78
N PRO A 28 6.67 20.41 20.80
CA PRO A 28 5.34 19.91 21.13
C PRO A 28 4.94 18.88 20.08
N VAL A 29 4.75 17.63 20.49
CA VAL A 29 4.24 16.58 19.61
C VAL A 29 2.84 16.98 19.20
N ASN A 30 2.61 17.17 17.90
CA ASN A 30 1.27 17.39 17.39
C ASN A 30 0.47 16.08 17.56
N PRO A 31 -0.57 16.04 18.41
CA PRO A 31 -1.34 14.82 18.60
C PRO A 31 -2.03 14.45 17.28
N TYR A 32 -1.81 13.23 16.82
CA TYR A 32 -2.53 12.65 15.69
C TYR A 32 -3.49 11.58 16.20
N LEU A 33 -4.62 11.44 15.50
CA LEU A 33 -5.52 10.32 15.74
C LEU A 33 -4.74 9.03 15.51
N LYS A 34 -4.77 8.13 16.49
CA LYS A 34 -4.14 6.82 16.36
C LYS A 34 -4.76 6.12 15.16
N THR A 35 -3.97 5.90 14.12
CA THR A 35 -4.41 5.12 12.96
C THR A 35 -4.56 3.67 13.41
N THR A 36 -5.77 3.12 13.26
CA THR A 36 -5.99 1.69 13.45
C THR A 36 -5.17 0.95 12.40
N ILE A 37 -4.23 0.14 12.87
CA ILE A 37 -3.40 -0.72 12.03
C ILE A 37 -3.80 -2.17 12.27
N PRO A 38 -3.75 -3.03 11.24
CA PRO A 38 -4.06 -4.43 11.40
C PRO A 38 -3.04 -5.09 12.34
N SER A 39 -3.51 -6.09 13.09
CA SER A 39 -2.64 -7.08 13.71
C SER A 39 -1.83 -7.84 12.65
N SER A 40 -0.79 -8.55 13.08
CA SER A 40 0.00 -9.39 12.17
C SER A 40 -0.84 -10.45 11.47
N ALA A 41 -1.82 -11.03 12.17
CA ALA A 41 -2.72 -12.04 11.61
C ALA A 41 -3.67 -11.45 10.57
N GLU A 42 -4.28 -10.29 10.85
CA GLU A 42 -5.14 -9.58 9.90
C GLU A 42 -4.36 -9.17 8.67
N LEU A 43 -3.17 -8.57 8.85
CA LEU A 43 -2.33 -8.17 7.73
C LEU A 43 -1.91 -9.37 6.87
N HIS A 44 -1.57 -10.50 7.50
CA HIS A 44 -1.22 -11.71 6.77
C HIS A 44 -2.39 -12.22 5.93
N MET A 45 -3.60 -12.26 6.52
CA MET A 45 -4.81 -12.67 5.81
C MET A 45 -5.13 -11.73 4.64
N MET A 46 -5.11 -10.41 4.87
CA MET A 46 -5.38 -9.40 3.84
C MET A 46 -4.38 -9.49 2.67
N ASN A 47 -3.11 -9.78 2.94
CA ASN A 47 -2.07 -9.91 1.90
C ASN A 47 -2.12 -11.24 1.15
N ARG A 48 -2.55 -12.33 1.80
CA ARG A 48 -2.56 -13.66 1.18
C ARG A 48 -3.85 -13.97 0.44
N MET A 49 -4.97 -13.54 1.02
CA MET A 49 -6.30 -13.83 0.47
C MET A 49 -6.87 -12.67 -0.34
N GLY A 50 -6.39 -11.44 -0.12
CA GLY A 50 -6.85 -10.25 -0.83
C GLY A 50 -5.73 -9.50 -1.56
N CYS A 51 -6.02 -8.25 -1.91
CA CYS A 51 -5.09 -7.36 -2.61
C CYS A 51 -4.16 -6.58 -1.67
N GLY A 52 -4.07 -6.98 -0.40
CA GLY A 52 -3.25 -6.35 0.63
C GLY A 52 -4.00 -5.33 1.49
N TYR A 53 -3.24 -4.53 2.23
CA TYR A 53 -3.80 -3.55 3.16
C TYR A 53 -4.34 -2.31 2.44
N SER A 54 -5.61 -2.01 2.69
CA SER A 54 -6.21 -0.71 2.40
C SER A 54 -7.09 -0.27 3.58
N ARG A 55 -7.39 1.04 3.66
CA ARG A 55 -8.29 1.56 4.69
C ARG A 55 -9.72 1.01 4.55
N ALA A 56 -10.17 0.79 3.31
CA ALA A 56 -11.48 0.19 3.04
C ALA A 56 -11.52 -1.27 3.54
N THR A 57 -10.51 -2.07 3.17
CA THR A 57 -10.41 -3.47 3.61
C THR A 57 -10.28 -3.58 5.13
N MET A 58 -9.54 -2.68 5.78
CA MET A 58 -9.48 -2.65 7.25
C MET A 58 -10.86 -2.35 7.87
N ALA A 59 -11.61 -1.40 7.32
CA ALA A 59 -12.96 -1.10 7.78
C ALA A 59 -13.92 -2.29 7.58
N GLN A 60 -13.77 -3.05 6.50
CA GLN A 60 -14.52 -4.29 6.29
C GLN A 60 -14.15 -5.37 7.31
N VAL A 61 -12.86 -5.53 7.61
CA VAL A 61 -12.36 -6.46 8.64
C VAL A 61 -12.93 -6.11 10.01
N ASP A 62 -12.89 -4.82 10.38
CA ASP A 62 -13.47 -4.31 11.63
C ASP A 62 -14.99 -4.56 11.68
N ALA A 63 -15.71 -4.26 10.58
CA ALA A 63 -17.15 -4.44 10.49
C ALA A 63 -17.59 -5.91 10.56
N ALA A 64 -16.78 -6.82 10.03
CA ALA A 64 -17.03 -8.26 10.10
C ALA A 64 -16.70 -8.86 11.49
N GLY A 65 -15.99 -8.11 12.34
CA GLY A 65 -15.53 -8.60 13.65
C GLY A 65 -14.21 -9.37 13.60
N GLY A 66 -13.40 -9.18 12.56
CA GLY A 66 -12.06 -9.75 12.41
C GLY A 66 -11.83 -10.41 11.05
N ALA A 67 -10.56 -10.73 10.77
CA ALA A 67 -10.14 -11.18 9.44
C ALA A 67 -10.77 -12.52 8.99
N GLN A 68 -11.07 -13.43 9.90
CA GLN A 68 -11.69 -14.70 9.52
C GLN A 68 -13.15 -14.52 9.11
N ALA A 69 -13.95 -13.80 9.91
CA ALA A 69 -15.34 -13.51 9.57
C ALA A 69 -15.43 -12.68 8.28
N TRP A 70 -14.50 -11.74 8.08
CA TRP A 70 -14.36 -11.01 6.82
C TRP A 70 -14.09 -11.94 5.63
N PHE A 71 -13.14 -12.86 5.78
CA PHE A 71 -12.82 -13.82 4.72
C PHE A 71 -14.02 -14.70 4.36
N GLU A 72 -14.76 -15.19 5.37
CA GLU A 72 -15.98 -15.99 5.15
C GLU A 72 -17.05 -15.21 4.38
N GLN A 73 -17.25 -13.92 4.68
CA GLN A 73 -18.15 -13.05 3.91
C GLN A 73 -17.71 -12.88 2.45
N GLN A 74 -16.40 -12.76 2.21
CA GLN A 74 -15.83 -12.58 0.88
C GLN A 74 -16.00 -13.79 -0.05
N LEU A 75 -16.29 -14.98 0.51
CA LEU A 75 -16.59 -16.18 -0.29
C LEU A 75 -17.95 -16.07 -1.01
N ASP A 76 -18.89 -15.29 -0.48
CA ASP A 76 -20.13 -14.93 -1.16
C ASP A 76 -20.03 -13.50 -1.73
N PHE A 77 -19.18 -13.35 -2.75
CA PHE A 77 -18.91 -12.06 -3.38
C PHE A 77 -20.17 -11.38 -3.94
N GLY A 78 -21.22 -12.14 -4.26
CA GLY A 78 -22.50 -11.62 -4.76
C GLY A 78 -23.28 -10.83 -3.70
N SER A 79 -23.04 -11.11 -2.42
CA SER A 79 -23.69 -10.42 -1.29
C SER A 79 -23.06 -9.06 -0.96
N ILE A 80 -21.81 -8.82 -1.40
CA ILE A 80 -21.05 -7.61 -1.07
C ILE A 80 -21.29 -6.56 -2.14
N PRO A 81 -21.83 -5.37 -1.81
CA PRO A 81 -21.93 -4.27 -2.77
C PRO A 81 -20.56 -3.89 -3.34
N GLU A 82 -20.47 -3.70 -4.65
CA GLU A 82 -19.22 -3.30 -5.30
C GLU A 82 -19.09 -1.77 -5.33
N ASN A 83 -17.84 -1.30 -5.40
CA ASN A 83 -17.57 0.12 -5.60
C ASN A 83 -18.07 0.58 -6.98
N ALA A 84 -18.86 1.67 -7.02
CA ALA A 84 -19.38 2.24 -8.27
C ALA A 84 -18.27 2.60 -9.29
N LEU A 85 -17.10 3.02 -8.81
CA LEU A 85 -15.94 3.26 -9.67
C LEU A 85 -15.51 1.95 -10.34
N THR A 86 -15.36 0.87 -9.57
CA THR A 86 -14.99 -0.47 -10.05
C THR A 86 -15.97 -0.98 -11.10
N GLU A 87 -17.26 -0.77 -10.91
CA GLU A 87 -18.29 -1.11 -11.92
C GLU A 87 -18.14 -0.32 -13.22
N SER A 88 -17.70 0.94 -13.13
CA SER A 88 -17.50 1.79 -14.31
C SER A 88 -16.20 1.52 -15.08
N LEU A 89 -15.21 0.85 -14.46
CA LEU A 89 -13.86 0.73 -15.02
C LEU A 89 -13.81 0.12 -16.42
N LEU A 90 -14.67 -0.86 -16.72
CA LEU A 90 -14.65 -1.51 -18.03
C LEU A 90 -14.97 -0.52 -19.17
N SER A 91 -15.78 0.51 -18.89
CA SER A 91 -16.09 1.56 -19.87
C SER A 91 -14.87 2.41 -20.26
N TRP A 92 -13.83 2.44 -19.43
CA TRP A 92 -12.58 3.15 -19.73
C TRP A 92 -11.69 2.36 -20.69
N PHE A 93 -11.92 1.05 -20.80
CA PHE A 93 -11.18 0.12 -21.65
C PHE A 93 -12.13 -0.59 -22.62
N PRO A 94 -12.82 0.15 -23.52
CA PRO A 94 -13.86 -0.42 -24.38
C PRO A 94 -13.34 -1.56 -25.28
N ARG A 95 -12.04 -1.52 -25.62
CA ARG A 95 -11.38 -2.55 -26.43
C ARG A 95 -11.33 -3.92 -25.76
N LEU A 96 -11.39 -4.00 -24.42
CA LEU A 96 -11.45 -5.29 -23.72
C LEU A 96 -12.74 -6.09 -23.99
N SER A 97 -13.76 -5.46 -24.59
CA SER A 97 -14.99 -6.13 -25.02
C SER A 97 -14.96 -6.57 -26.50
N ASP A 98 -13.85 -6.36 -27.21
CA ASP A 98 -13.71 -6.80 -28.60
C ASP A 98 -13.73 -8.34 -28.68
N SER A 99 -14.37 -8.87 -29.73
CA SER A 99 -14.33 -10.31 -30.02
C SER A 99 -12.95 -10.72 -30.57
N GLN A 100 -12.58 -12.00 -30.46
CA GLN A 100 -11.29 -12.50 -30.95
C GLN A 100 -11.04 -12.19 -32.45
N PRO A 101 -12.03 -12.34 -33.36
CA PRO A 101 -11.86 -11.91 -34.74
C PRO A 101 -11.61 -10.41 -34.89
N GLN A 102 -12.27 -9.58 -34.07
CA GLN A 102 -12.07 -8.12 -34.10
C GLN A 102 -10.69 -7.74 -33.57
N ILE A 103 -10.21 -8.40 -32.51
CA ILE A 103 -8.84 -8.23 -31.99
C ILE A 103 -7.81 -8.53 -33.09
N TRP A 104 -7.98 -9.65 -33.81
CA TRP A 104 -7.11 -10.01 -34.93
C TRP A 104 -7.14 -8.96 -36.04
N LEU A 105 -8.33 -8.49 -36.44
CA LEU A 105 -8.46 -7.43 -37.45
C LEU A 105 -7.81 -6.12 -37.00
N ASN A 106 -7.96 -5.73 -35.73
CA ASN A 106 -7.37 -4.51 -35.19
C ASN A 106 -5.84 -4.58 -35.19
N HIS A 107 -5.28 -5.76 -34.85
CA HIS A 107 -3.85 -6.02 -34.94
C HIS A 107 -3.33 -5.93 -36.39
N GLN A 108 -4.00 -6.61 -37.32
CA GLN A 108 -3.60 -6.61 -38.75
C GLN A 108 -3.73 -5.23 -39.41
N SER A 109 -4.66 -4.41 -38.94
CA SER A 109 -4.87 -3.04 -39.43
C SER A 109 -4.05 -1.99 -38.69
N GLU A 110 -3.21 -2.39 -37.73
CA GLU A 110 -2.39 -1.51 -36.88
C GLU A 110 -3.22 -0.44 -36.13
N THR A 111 -4.51 -0.67 -35.95
CA THR A 111 -5.40 0.25 -35.22
C THR A 111 -5.30 0.07 -33.71
N HIS A 112 -5.01 -1.15 -33.27
CA HIS A 112 -4.74 -1.48 -31.87
C HIS A 112 -3.90 -2.77 -31.81
N GLY A 113 -2.69 -2.68 -31.27
CA GLY A 113 -1.77 -3.81 -31.24
C GLY A 113 -2.10 -4.81 -30.12
N ASN A 114 -1.58 -6.04 -30.21
CA ASN A 114 -1.74 -7.05 -29.16
C ASN A 114 -1.15 -6.58 -27.82
N PHE A 115 -0.06 -5.80 -27.86
CA PHE A 115 0.53 -5.19 -26.67
C PHE A 115 -0.36 -4.11 -26.05
N ASP A 116 -1.17 -3.41 -26.84
CA ASP A 116 -2.10 -2.41 -26.32
C ASP A 116 -3.27 -3.09 -25.60
N TYR A 117 -3.81 -4.19 -26.14
CA TYR A 117 -4.77 -5.03 -25.43
C TYR A 117 -4.23 -5.56 -24.09
N ALA A 118 -2.99 -6.05 -24.10
CA ALA A 118 -2.34 -6.53 -22.87
C ALA A 118 -2.14 -5.40 -21.84
N ARG A 119 -1.77 -4.20 -22.30
CA ARG A 119 -1.65 -3.01 -21.45
C ARG A 119 -3.00 -2.59 -20.85
N ASP A 120 -4.05 -2.56 -21.67
CA ASP A 120 -5.40 -2.22 -21.24
C ASP A 120 -5.90 -3.21 -20.17
N LEU A 121 -5.68 -4.51 -20.39
CA LEU A 121 -6.03 -5.54 -19.41
C LEU A 121 -5.23 -5.39 -18.10
N ALA A 122 -3.92 -5.12 -18.19
CA ALA A 122 -3.07 -4.89 -17.02
C ALA A 122 -3.53 -3.67 -16.22
N ASN A 123 -3.88 -2.57 -16.90
CA ASN A 123 -4.39 -1.36 -16.25
C ASN A 123 -5.77 -1.60 -15.61
N TYR A 124 -6.67 -2.28 -16.33
CA TYR A 124 -8.00 -2.62 -15.83
C TYR A 124 -7.92 -3.46 -14.56
N THR A 125 -7.15 -4.54 -14.57
CA THR A 125 -6.98 -5.44 -13.41
C THR A 125 -6.28 -4.74 -12.25
N MET A 126 -5.29 -3.89 -12.49
CA MET A 126 -4.64 -3.09 -11.45
C MET A 126 -5.63 -2.15 -10.76
N LEU A 127 -6.46 -1.44 -11.53
CA LEU A 127 -7.48 -0.54 -10.97
C LEU A 127 -8.50 -1.30 -10.12
N ARG A 128 -8.94 -2.48 -10.56
CA ARG A 128 -9.83 -3.33 -9.76
C ARG A 128 -9.21 -3.76 -8.44
N ARG A 129 -7.93 -4.13 -8.41
CA ARG A 129 -7.21 -4.47 -7.17
C ARG A 129 -7.15 -3.32 -6.16
N VAL A 130 -7.16 -2.07 -6.65
CA VAL A 130 -7.10 -0.88 -5.80
C VAL A 130 -8.49 -0.48 -5.28
N TYR A 131 -9.52 -0.60 -6.11
CA TYR A 131 -10.85 -0.04 -5.83
C TYR A 131 -11.95 -1.04 -5.52
N SER A 132 -11.77 -2.34 -5.79
CA SER A 132 -12.80 -3.35 -5.52
C SER A 132 -12.98 -3.55 -4.01
N GLU A 133 -14.24 -3.68 -3.60
CA GLU A 133 -14.64 -4.08 -2.24
C GLU A 133 -14.61 -5.60 -2.06
N ARG A 134 -14.29 -6.35 -3.14
CA ARG A 134 -14.28 -7.83 -3.22
C ARG A 134 -12.87 -8.38 -3.49
N PRO A 135 -11.85 -8.04 -2.70
CA PRO A 135 -10.44 -8.35 -3.01
C PRO A 135 -10.11 -9.84 -3.09
N VAL A 136 -10.88 -10.72 -2.42
CA VAL A 136 -10.69 -12.17 -2.54
C VAL A 136 -11.10 -12.65 -3.93
N SER A 137 -12.20 -12.13 -4.47
CA SER A 137 -12.65 -12.44 -5.83
C SER A 137 -11.59 -12.02 -6.86
N GLU A 138 -11.03 -10.81 -6.73
CA GLU A 138 -9.95 -10.34 -7.62
C GLU A 138 -8.71 -11.24 -7.57
N THR A 139 -8.35 -11.72 -6.38
CA THR A 139 -7.21 -12.65 -6.19
C THR A 139 -7.48 -14.00 -6.84
N MET A 140 -8.71 -14.51 -6.74
CA MET A 140 -9.10 -15.75 -7.42
C MET A 140 -9.09 -15.57 -8.94
N VAL A 141 -9.66 -14.48 -9.47
CA VAL A 141 -9.65 -14.18 -10.91
C VAL A 141 -8.22 -14.15 -11.46
N ASP A 142 -7.31 -13.51 -10.74
CA ASP A 142 -5.90 -13.46 -11.12
C ASP A 142 -5.22 -14.83 -11.09
N PHE A 143 -5.51 -15.65 -10.06
CA PHE A 143 -5.00 -17.01 -9.99
C PHE A 143 -5.40 -17.81 -11.23
N TRP A 144 -6.70 -17.84 -11.56
CA TRP A 144 -7.20 -18.59 -12.71
C TRP A 144 -6.63 -18.08 -14.03
N SER A 145 -6.59 -16.75 -14.21
CA SER A 145 -6.11 -16.12 -15.45
C SER A 145 -4.62 -16.38 -15.71
N ASN A 146 -3.80 -16.41 -14.65
CA ASN A 146 -2.35 -16.57 -14.78
C ASN A 146 -1.89 -18.03 -14.74
N HIS A 147 -2.52 -18.88 -13.91
CA HIS A 147 -2.03 -20.24 -13.69
C HIS A 147 -2.72 -21.28 -14.58
N LEU A 148 -3.99 -21.06 -14.95
CA LEU A 148 -4.73 -22.00 -15.78
C LEU A 148 -4.99 -21.44 -17.16
N HIS A 149 -3.95 -21.47 -17.99
CA HIS A 149 -4.11 -21.27 -19.43
C HIS A 149 -4.81 -22.48 -20.04
N ILE A 150 -6.03 -22.29 -20.57
CA ILE A 150 -6.71 -23.29 -21.40
C ILE A 150 -6.32 -22.99 -22.85
N PRO A 151 -5.41 -23.75 -23.46
CA PRO A 151 -5.21 -23.66 -24.89
C PRO A 151 -6.48 -24.18 -25.58
N THR A 152 -7.17 -23.29 -26.28
CA THR A 152 -8.19 -23.64 -27.26
C THR A 152 -7.55 -24.06 -28.57
#